data_AF-A0A537C930-F1
#
_entry.id   AF-A0A537C930-F1
#
_cell.length_a   1.000
_cell.length_b   1.000
_cell.length_c   1.000
_cell.angle_alpha   90.00
_cell.angle_beta   90.00
_cell.angle_gamma   90.00
#
_symmetry.space_group_name_H-M   'P 1'
#
loop_
_entity.id
_entity.type
_entity.pdbx_description
1 polymer ?
#
loop_
_entity_poly.entity_id
_entity_poly.type
_entity_poly.pdbx_seq_one_letter_code
_entity_poly.pdbx_strand_id
1 'polypeptide(L)' 'MNEFEIIRRYFERPPKHALLGVGDDSALLAARAGFEIAVTTDMLVEGRHFLPGADARALGHKALAVSL' A
#
# COMPACT_ATOMS: atom_id res chain seq x y z
N MET A 1 2.83 -16.27 -14.27
CA MET A 1 2.16 -15.28 -13.42
C MET A 1 2.50 -13.90 -13.95
N ASN A 2 1.52 -13.15 -14.45
CA ASN A 2 1.73 -11.78 -14.94
C ASN A 2 1.38 -10.73 -13.87
N GLU A 3 1.65 -9.46 -14.16
CA GLU A 3 1.37 -8.34 -13.26
C GLU A 3 -0.10 -8.31 -12.79
N PHE A 4 -1.04 -8.43 -13.72
CA PHE A 4 -2.47 -8.40 -13.40
C PHE A 4 -2.89 -9.56 -12.49
N GLU A 5 -2.33 -10.76 -12.68
CA GLU A 5 -2.58 -11.90 -11.80
C GLU A 5 -2.05 -11.67 -10.38
N ILE A 6 -0.90 -11.01 -10.24
CA ILE A 6 -0.35 -10.63 -8.92
C ILE A 6 -1.25 -9.61 -8.23
N ILE A 7 -1.67 -8.57 -8.96
CA ILE A 7 -2.58 -7.54 -8.46
C ILE A 7 -3.87 -8.18 -7.96
N ARG A 8 -4.55 -8.97 -8.80
CA ARG A 8 -5.80 -9.64 -8.45
C ARG A 8 -5.67 -10.58 -7.25
N ARG A 9 -4.58 -11.33 -7.16
CA ARG A 9 -4.38 -12.32 -6.09
C ARG A 9 -4.07 -11.69 -4.73
N TYR A 10 -3.26 -10.63 -4.70
CA TYR A 10 -2.68 -10.12 -3.46
C TYR A 10 -3.15 -8.71 -3.06
N PHE A 11 -3.50 -7.87 -4.03
CA PHE A 11 -3.70 -6.43 -3.84
C PHE A 11 -5.12 -5.94 -4.16
N GLU A 12 -5.90 -6.68 -4.96
CA GLU A 12 -7.30 -6.36 -5.23
C GLU A 12 -8.14 -6.61 -3.98
N ARG A 13 -8.60 -5.53 -3.35
CA ARG A 13 -9.47 -5.53 -2.18
C ARG A 13 -10.54 -4.47 -2.35
N PRO A 14 -11.78 -4.70 -1.85
CA PRO A 14 -12.81 -3.68 -1.89
C PRO A 14 -12.34 -2.39 -1.20
N PRO A 15 -12.47 -1.20 -1.84
CA PRO A 15 -12.10 0.05 -1.22
C PRO A 15 -12.98 0.31 0.00
N LYS A 16 -12.36 0.66 1.12
CA LYS A 16 -13.08 1.01 2.37
C LYS A 16 -13.26 2.51 2.56
N HIS A 17 -12.28 3.29 2.13
CA HIS A 17 -12.19 4.74 2.38
C HIS A 17 -11.85 5.54 1.10
N ALA A 18 -11.61 4.85 -0.01
CA ALA A 18 -11.42 5.48 -1.31
C ALA A 18 -12.74 5.47 -2.08
N LEU A 19 -12.96 6.53 -2.89
CA LEU A 19 -14.12 6.64 -3.77
C LEU A 19 -14.00 5.72 -5.00
N LEU A 20 -12.77 5.38 -5.40
CA LEU A 20 -12.44 4.45 -6.47
C LEU A 20 -11.48 3.37 -5.94
N GLY A 21 -11.68 2.13 -6.39
CA GLY A 21 -10.84 0.99 -6.05
C GLY A 21 -9.64 0.82 -6.97
N VAL A 22 -8.92 -0.30 -6.79
CA VAL A 22 -7.82 -0.71 -7.68
C VAL A 22 -8.36 -0.96 -9.09
N GLY A 23 -7.68 -0.44 -10.12
CA GLY A 23 -8.05 -0.63 -11.52
C GLY A 23 -8.10 0.65 -12.36
N ASP A 24 -7.94 1.82 -11.73
CA ASP A 24 -7.78 3.12 -12.37
C ASP A 24 -6.35 3.65 -12.15
N ASP A 25 -5.96 4.70 -12.87
CA ASP A 25 -4.61 5.29 -12.82
C ASP A 25 -4.33 6.04 -11.50
N SER A 26 -5.36 6.32 -10.69
CA SER A 26 -5.24 6.98 -9.39
C SER A 26 -6.36 6.61 -8.42
N ALA A 27 -6.07 6.72 -7.12
CA ALA A 27 -7.08 6.62 -6.06
C ALA A 27 -7.70 8.00 -5.78
N LEU A 28 -9.01 8.03 -5.54
CA LEU A 28 -9.72 9.24 -5.10
C LEU A 28 -10.07 9.14 -3.61
N LEU A 29 -9.71 10.16 -2.84
CA LEU A 29 -9.96 10.25 -1.41
C LEU A 29 -10.83 11.48 -1.11
N ALA A 30 -11.87 11.31 -0.28
CA ALA A 30 -12.73 12.40 0.16
C ALA A 30 -12.44 12.76 1.61
N ALA A 31 -12.03 14.00 1.86
CA ALA A 31 -11.91 14.52 3.21
C ALA A 31 -13.31 14.79 3.79
N ARG A 32 -13.49 14.52 5.09
CA ARG A 32 -14.70 14.97 5.79
C ARG A 32 -14.68 16.51 5.88
N ALA A 33 -15.84 17.15 5.75
CA ALA A 33 -15.95 18.60 5.88
C ALA A 33 -15.30 19.11 7.18
N GLY A 34 -14.44 20.12 7.05
CA GLY A 34 -13.67 20.69 8.16
C GLY A 34 -12.40 19.91 8.54
N PHE A 35 -12.00 18.89 7.78
CA PHE A 35 -10.78 18.12 7.98
C PHE A 35 -9.91 18.12 6.71
N GLU A 36 -8.62 17.88 6.91
CA GLU A 36 -7.63 17.72 5.85
C GLU A 36 -7.17 16.26 5.79
N ILE A 37 -6.72 15.81 4.61
CA ILE A 37 -6.07 14.51 4.45
C ILE A 37 -4.58 14.74 4.29
N ALA A 38 -3.78 14.11 5.15
CA ALA A 38 -2.34 13.99 4.98
C ALA A 38 -2.02 12.63 4.34
N VAL A 39 -1.21 12.63 3.28
CA VAL A 39 -0.72 11.42 2.62
C VAL A 39 0.79 11.43 2.64
N THR A 40 1.40 10.33 3.08
CA THR A 40 2.84 10.09 3.01
C THR A 40 3.11 8.75 2.33
N THR A 41 4.31 8.58 1.80
CA THR A 41 4.75 7.33 1.19
C THR A 41 6.24 7.12 1.47
N ASP A 42 6.61 5.89 1.77
CA ASP A 42 7.99 5.48 2.04
C ASP A 42 8.38 4.29 1.18
N MET A 43 9.68 4.16 0.92
CA MET A 43 10.24 3.05 0.15
C MET A 43 11.20 2.24 1.01
N LEU A 44 11.03 0.91 1.00
CA LEU A 44 11.95 -0.04 1.64
C LEU A 44 12.73 -0.84 0.60
N VAL A 45 14.06 -0.67 0.63
CA VAL A 45 15.05 -1.33 -0.24
C VAL A 45 15.80 -2.41 0.53
N GLU A 46 15.92 -3.61 -0.04
CA GLU A 46 16.69 -4.74 0.51
C GLU A 46 18.17 -4.35 0.71
N GLY A 47 18.81 -4.86 1.76
CA GLY A 47 20.20 -4.57 2.12
C GLY A 47 20.42 -3.17 2.72
N ARG A 48 19.41 -2.29 2.66
CA ARG A 48 19.43 -0.95 3.28
C ARG A 48 18.41 -0.82 4.41
N HIS A 49 17.16 -1.18 4.13
CA HIS A 49 16.06 -1.03 5.09
C HIS A 49 15.65 -2.36 5.72
N PHE A 50 15.95 -3.49 5.07
CA PHE A 50 15.75 -4.83 5.63
C PHE A 50 16.84 -5.78 5.12
N LEU A 51 17.08 -6.87 5.85
CA LEU A 51 18.12 -7.83 5.53
C LEU A 51 17.72 -8.72 4.33
N PRO A 52 18.68 -9.18 3.51
CA PRO A 52 18.40 -10.17 2.48
C PRO A 52 17.75 -11.43 3.04
N GLY A 53 16.71 -11.91 2.37
CA GLY A 53 15.98 -13.11 2.81
C GLY A 53 15.12 -12.92 4.07
N ALA A 54 14.78 -11.67 4.43
CA ALA A 54 13.83 -11.41 5.51
C ALA A 54 12.49 -12.12 5.28
N ASP A 55 11.88 -12.61 6.38
CA ASP A 55 10.54 -13.19 6.33
C ASP A 55 9.53 -12.18 5.73
N ALA A 56 8.77 -12.65 4.75
CA ALA A 56 7.79 -11.83 4.02
C ALA A 56 6.72 -11.25 4.95
N ARG A 57 6.29 -11.98 5.99
CA ARG A 57 5.30 -11.46 6.94
C ARG A 57 5.91 -10.36 7.80
N ALA A 58 7.12 -10.56 8.34
CA ALA A 58 7.84 -9.54 9.09
C ALA A 58 8.12 -8.28 8.23
N LEU A 59 8.50 -8.46 6.96
CA LEU A 59 8.70 -7.36 6.02
C LEU A 59 7.41 -6.59 5.76
N GLY A 60 6.29 -7.29 5.53
CA GLY A 60 4.97 -6.66 5.35
C GLY A 60 4.53 -5.86 6.57
N HIS A 61 4.79 -6.37 7.78
CA HIS A 61 4.54 -5.63 9.02
C HIS A 61 5.40 -4.36 9.10
N LYS A 62 6.70 -4.46 8.81
CA LYS A 62 7.60 -3.31 8.81
C LYS A 62 7.20 -2.25 7.78
N ALA A 63 6.79 -2.68 6.58
CA ALA A 63 6.34 -1.79 5.51
C ALA A 63 5.13 -0.94 5.93
N LEU A 64 4.21 -1.51 6.69
CA LEU A 64 3.11 -0.74 7.27
C LEU A 64 3.60 0.16 8.42
N ALA A 65 4.41 -0.38 9.34
CA ALA A 65 4.79 0.29 10.58
C ALA A 65 5.60 1.58 10.39
N VAL A 66 6.31 1.76 9.27
CA VAL A 66 7.10 2.98 9.02
C VAL A 66 6.26 4.16 8.54
N SER A 67 5.05 3.90 8.03
CA SER A 67 4.16 4.93 7.47
C SER A 67 2.87 5.13 8.28
N LEU A 68 2.80 4.60 9.50
CA LEU A 68 1.74 4.84 10.50
C LEU A 68 2.15 5.94 11.48
#